data_AF-A0A243RZ31-F1
#
_entry.id   AF-A0A243RZ31-F1
#
_cell.length_a   1.000
_cell.length_b   1.000
_cell.length_c   1.000
_cell.angle_alpha   90.00
_cell.angle_beta   90.00
_cell.angle_gamma   90.00
#
_symmetry.space_group_name_H-M   'P 1'
#
loop_
_entity.id
_entity.type
_entity.pdbx_description
1 polymer ?
#
loop_
_entity_poly.entity_id
_entity_poly.type
_entity_poly.pdbx_seq_one_letter_code
_entity_poly.pdbx_strand_id
1 'polypeptide(L)'
;MPLLFIGIDPNTGDHESPTVWVDEERQELVFQGWKPSPELEAEVAAFELPGHAVGIPENEAVVRIPARMVPMIREACDVAERAAARVH
;
A
#
# COMPACT_ATOMS: atom_id res chain seq x y z
N MET A 1 -16.73 -8.24 -0.66
CA MET A 1 -16.11 -9.49 -0.20
C MET A 1 -15.05 -9.22 0.86
N PRO A 2 -14.57 -10.23 1.61
CA PRO A 2 -13.44 -10.06 2.53
C PRO A 2 -12.13 -9.82 1.75
N LEU A 3 -11.26 -8.98 2.31
CA LEU A 3 -9.90 -8.77 1.82
C LEU A 3 -9.10 -10.09 1.87
N LEU A 4 -8.38 -10.41 0.79
CA LEU A 4 -7.47 -11.56 0.74
C LEU A 4 -6.15 -11.20 1.40
N PHE A 5 -5.86 -11.80 2.57
CA PHE A 5 -4.59 -11.60 3.26
C PHE A 5 -3.43 -12.21 2.49
N ILE A 6 -2.36 -11.44 2.31
CA ILE A 6 -1.16 -11.88 1.63
C ILE A 6 0.00 -12.07 2.60
N GLY A 7 0.22 -11.09 3.48
CA GLY A 7 1.31 -11.18 4.41
C GLY A 7 1.42 -10.02 5.39
N ILE A 8 2.13 -10.30 6.46
CA ILE A 8 2.50 -9.38 7.52
C ILE A 8 4.02 -9.35 7.61
N ASP A 9 4.55 -8.23 8.09
CA ASP A 9 5.97 -8.09 8.35
C ASP A 9 6.48 -9.23 9.26
N PRO A 10 7.57 -9.94 8.89
CA PRO A 10 8.06 -11.07 9.67
C PRO A 10 8.79 -10.65 10.95
N ASN A 11 9.16 -9.37 11.11
CA ASN A 11 9.91 -8.86 12.26
C ASN A 11 9.02 -8.19 13.32
N THR A 12 7.72 -8.46 13.31
CA THR A 12 6.74 -7.75 14.14
C THR A 12 6.72 -8.29 15.56
N GLY A 13 6.90 -7.42 16.56
CA GLY A 13 6.36 -7.61 17.91
C GLY A 13 4.92 -7.09 17.99
N ASP A 14 4.27 -7.23 19.16
CA ASP A 14 2.82 -6.97 19.39
C ASP A 14 2.28 -5.57 19.00
N HIS A 15 3.12 -4.62 18.58
CA HIS A 15 2.74 -3.21 18.40
C HIS A 15 2.97 -2.63 17.00
N GLU A 16 3.67 -3.33 16.11
CA GLU A 16 3.94 -2.84 14.76
C GLU A 16 3.73 -3.98 13.78
N SER A 17 2.68 -3.89 12.96
CA SER A 17 2.30 -4.98 12.05
C SER A 17 1.98 -4.47 10.63
N PRO A 18 2.97 -3.94 9.88
CA PRO A 18 2.76 -3.64 8.47
C PRO A 18 2.22 -4.88 7.74
N THR A 19 1.11 -4.71 7.03
CA THR A 19 0.34 -5.82 6.47
C THR A 19 -0.17 -5.46 5.07
N VAL A 20 -0.26 -6.45 4.20
CA VAL A 20 -0.78 -6.31 2.84
C VAL A 20 -1.90 -7.31 2.57
N TRP A 21 -2.96 -6.82 1.93
CA TRP A 21 -4.09 -7.59 1.41
C TRP A 21 -4.37 -7.22 -0.06
N VAL A 22 -5.21 -8.02 -0.70
CA VAL A 22 -5.82 -7.73 -2.00
C VAL A 22 -7.34 -7.64 -1.84
N ASP A 23 -7.95 -6.57 -2.34
CA ASP A 23 -9.39 -6.51 -2.59
C ASP A 23 -9.65 -7.01 -4.02
N GLU A 24 -10.05 -8.28 -4.16
CA GLU A 24 -10.31 -8.89 -5.47
C GLU A 24 -11.57 -8.32 -6.16
N GLU A 25 -12.51 -7.70 -5.43
CA GLU A 25 -13.67 -7.07 -6.07
C GLU A 25 -13.30 -5.71 -6.66
N ARG A 26 -12.53 -4.92 -5.89
CA ARG A 26 -12.10 -3.58 -6.32
C ARG A 26 -10.84 -3.58 -7.18
N GLN A 27 -10.13 -4.71 -7.25
CA GLN A 27 -8.83 -4.81 -7.93
C GLN A 27 -7.80 -3.87 -7.30
N GLU A 28 -7.77 -3.82 -5.97
CA GLU A 28 -6.93 -2.90 -5.20
C GLU A 28 -5.94 -3.66 -4.29
N LEU A 29 -4.75 -3.09 -4.12
CA LEU A 29 -3.83 -3.48 -3.06
C LEU A 29 -4.14 -2.64 -1.82
N VAL A 30 -4.29 -3.29 -0.67
CA VAL A 30 -4.59 -2.62 0.60
C VAL A 30 -3.40 -2.77 1.54
N PHE A 31 -2.95 -1.65 2.09
CA PHE A 31 -1.77 -1.60 2.97
C PHE A 31 -2.13 -1.06 4.36
N GLN A 32 -1.67 -1.77 5.39
CA GLN A 32 -1.45 -1.22 6.72
C GLN A 32 0.05 -0.95 6.87
N GLY A 33 0.40 0.27 7.28
CA GLY A 33 1.78 0.69 7.45
C GLY A 33 1.96 1.69 8.58
N TRP A 34 3.16 2.23 8.71
CA TRP A 34 3.43 3.31 9.65
C TRP A 34 3.08 4.66 9.05
N LYS A 35 2.67 5.60 9.91
CA LYS A 35 2.50 6.99 9.52
C LYS A 35 3.85 7.63 9.16
N PRO A 36 3.88 8.57 8.20
CA PRO A 36 5.07 9.36 7.91
C PRO A 36 5.39 10.29 9.09
N SER A 37 6.62 10.80 9.13
CA SER A 37 6.90 12.00 9.91
C SER A 37 6.40 13.23 9.14
N PRO A 38 6.18 14.39 9.81
CA PRO A 38 5.78 15.61 9.12
C PRO A 38 6.73 16.01 7.99
N GLU A 39 8.03 15.77 8.16
CA GLU A 39 9.04 16.09 7.16
C GLU A 39 8.92 15.20 5.92
N LEU A 40 8.71 13.89 6.12
CA LEU A 40 8.51 12.95 5.01
C LEU A 40 7.19 13.24 4.28
N GLU A 41 6.14 13.56 5.01
CA GLU A 41 4.84 13.92 4.42
C GLU A 41 4.94 15.21 3.60
N ALA A 42 5.67 16.22 4.09
CA ALA A 42 5.94 17.44 3.35
C ALA A 42 6.80 17.22 2.10
N GLU A 43 7.78 16.30 2.16
CA GLU A 43 8.59 15.92 0.99
C GLU A 43 7.73 15.29 -0.10
N VAL A 44 6.82 14.37 0.26
CA VAL A 44 5.86 13.79 -0.70
C VAL A 44 4.90 14.84 -1.24
N ALA A 45 4.36 15.72 -0.38
CA ALA A 45 3.45 16.78 -0.79
C ALA A 45 4.09 17.81 -1.74
N ALA A 46 5.41 17.99 -1.67
CA ALA A 46 6.15 18.91 -2.54
C ALA A 46 6.51 18.30 -3.90
N PHE A 47 6.21 17.01 -4.13
CA PHE A 47 6.53 16.35 -5.39
C PHE A 47 5.61 16.84 -6.53
N GLU A 48 6.20 17.47 -7.55
CA GLU A 48 5.44 18.03 -8.67
C GLU A 48 5.44 17.08 -9.88
N LEU A 49 4.27 16.82 -10.43
CA LEU A 49 4.09 16.12 -11.70
C LEU A 49 3.37 17.02 -12.71
N PRO A 50 3.83 17.10 -13.97
CA PRO A 50 3.13 17.86 -14.99
C PRO A 50 1.66 17.44 -15.11
N GLY A 51 0.75 18.41 -14.98
CA GLY A 51 -0.70 18.17 -15.05
C GLY A 51 -1.37 17.78 -13.73
N HIS A 52 -0.65 17.76 -12.61
CA HIS A 52 -1.19 17.48 -11.28
C HIS A 52 -1.01 18.67 -10.34
N ALA A 53 -1.94 18.85 -9.39
CA ALA A 53 -1.78 19.84 -8.32
C ALA A 53 -0.69 19.39 -7.34
N VAL A 54 0.01 20.37 -6.76
CA VAL A 54 0.98 20.13 -5.68
C VAL A 54 0.23 19.86 -4.38
N GLY A 55 0.71 18.91 -3.58
CA GLY A 55 0.12 18.48 -2.31
C GLY A 55 -0.48 17.07 -2.34
N ILE A 56 -0.89 16.59 -1.17
CA ILE A 56 -1.61 15.32 -1.00
C ILE A 56 -3.11 15.62 -0.88
N PRO A 57 -3.97 15.09 -1.76
CA PRO A 57 -5.43 15.23 -1.67
C PRO A 57 -6.01 14.71 -0.35
N GLU A 58 -7.17 15.24 0.07
CA GLU A 58 -7.83 14.90 1.34
C GLU A 58 -8.13 13.39 1.49
N ASN A 59 -8.40 12.72 0.37
CA ASN A 59 -8.72 11.29 0.32
C ASN A 59 -7.51 10.38 0.08
N GLU A 60 -6.30 10.94 0.07
CA GLU A 60 -5.05 10.22 -0.11
C GLU A 60 -4.21 10.26 1.17
N ALA A 61 -3.37 9.24 1.36
CA ALA A 61 -2.49 9.16 2.53
C ALA A 61 -1.14 8.58 2.15
N VAL A 62 -0.09 9.13 2.75
CA VAL A 62 1.25 8.55 2.69
C VAL A 62 1.35 7.47 3.77
N VAL A 63 1.78 6.27 3.39
CA VAL A 63 2.03 5.16 4.32
C VAL A 63 3.45 4.63 4.11
N ARG A 64 4.13 4.34 5.21
CA ARG A 64 5.47 3.74 5.19
C ARG A 64 5.34 2.24 5.34
N ILE A 65 5.92 1.51 4.40
CA ILE A 65 6.02 0.04 4.41
C ILE A 65 7.50 -0.34 4.42
N PRO A 66 7.96 -1.19 5.34
CA PRO A 66 9.37 -1.55 5.42
C PRO A 66 9.78 -2.39 4.22
N ALA A 67 10.99 -2.17 3.69
CA ALA A 67 11.49 -2.86 2.50
C ALA A 67 11.51 -4.40 2.61
N ARG A 68 11.55 -4.96 3.83
CA ARG A 68 11.44 -6.40 4.06
C ARG A 68 10.09 -7.00 3.67
N MET A 69 9.05 -6.18 3.51
CA MET A 69 7.74 -6.60 3.00
C MET A 69 7.72 -6.81 1.49
N VAL A 70 8.76 -6.41 0.75
CA VAL A 70 8.80 -6.49 -0.71
C VAL A 70 8.41 -7.87 -1.28
N PRO A 71 8.83 -9.02 -0.70
CA PRO A 71 8.38 -10.32 -1.18
C PRO A 71 6.85 -10.51 -1.10
N MET A 72 6.23 -10.09 0.01
CA MET A 72 4.78 -10.16 0.20
C MET A 72 4.04 -9.21 -0.74
N ILE A 73 4.59 -8.01 -0.99
CA ILE A 73 4.01 -7.04 -1.93
C ILE A 73 4.02 -7.61 -3.36
N ARG A 74 5.10 -8.29 -3.77
CA ARG A 74 5.17 -8.94 -5.08
C ARG A 74 4.11 -10.02 -5.24
N GLU A 75 3.92 -10.87 -4.24
CA GLU A 75 2.83 -11.87 -4.26
C GLU A 75 1.46 -11.18 -4.34
N ALA A 76 1.26 -10.07 -3.62
CA ALA A 76 0.02 -9.30 -3.69
C ALA A 76 -0.24 -8.76 -5.11
N CYS A 77 0.79 -8.25 -5.79
CA CYS A 77 0.71 -7.85 -7.19
C CYS A 77 0.30 -9.03 -8.08
N ASP A 78 0.99 -10.18 -7.96
CA ASP A 78 0.70 -11.36 -8.78
C ASP A 78 -0.75 -11.86 -8.55
N VAL A 79 -1.25 -11.79 -7.32
CA VAL A 79 -2.64 -12.11 -6.98
C VAL A 79 -3.61 -11.12 -7.63
N ALA A 80 -3.35 -9.82 -7.51
CA ALA A 80 -4.21 -8.78 -8.10
C ALA A 80 -4.28 -8.90 -9.63
N GLU A 81 -3.15 -9.13 -10.29
CA GLU A 81 -3.08 -9.34 -11.74
C GLU A 81 -3.87 -10.58 -12.17
N ARG A 82 -3.75 -11.69 -11.44
CA ARG A 82 -4.54 -12.91 -11.70
C ARG A 82 -6.04 -12.66 -11.52
N ALA A 83 -6.44 -11.84 -10.54
CA ALA A 83 -7.84 -11.50 -10.32
C ALA A 83 -8.38 -10.66 -11.50
N ALA A 84 -7.62 -9.67 -11.97
CA ALA A 84 -8.00 -8.82 -13.09
C ALA A 84 -8.20 -9.64 -14.37
N ALA A 85 -7.31 -10.58 -14.63
CA ALA A 85 -7.35 -11.45 -15.81
C ALA A 85 -8.57 -12.41 -15.83
N ARG A 86 -9.23 -12.67 -14.69
CA ARG A 86 -10.43 -13.53 -14.62
C ARG A 86 -11.73 -12.80 -14.97
N VAL A 87 -11.69 -11.47 -15.07
CA VAL A 87 -12.85 -10.62 -15.40
C VAL A 87 -12.93 -10.34 -16.92
N HIS A 88 -12.09 -10.99 -17.72
CA HIS A 88 -12.10 -10.96 -19.19
C HIS A 88 -12.33 -12.36 -19.76
#